data_AF-A0A833XFU5-F1
#
_entry.id   AF-A0A833XFU5-F1
#
_cell.length_a   1.000
_cell.length_b   1.000
_cell.length_c   1.000
_cell.angle_alpha   90.00
_cell.angle_beta   90.00
_cell.angle_gamma   90.00
#
_symmetry.space_group_name_H-M   'P 1'
#
loop_
_entity.id
_entity.type
_entity.pdbx_description
1 polymer ?
#
loop_
_entity_poly.entity_id
_entity_poly.type
_entity_poly.pdbx_seq_one_letter_code
_entity_poly.pdbx_strand_id
1 'polypeptide(L)'
;MYSVILCLKCLICGLSVSLYAVQLVKLLEQREANHIEFCRIKNVLDEILNMYKNSELSEILKLLMDPTWVATGLKIDFETLVSECEGASYRIGEMISLDGESDQKISSSSVIPSDFFEDMESSWKGRVKRRHIEEEFTDVQRAADALSLAVTEDFLPIIFRIKATTAPLGGPKGEILYAREHEAVWFKGKRFAPSVWAGTPGEEQIKRLKPASDSRGRKVGEEWFTTMNVEDALTRYHEAGAKAKVKVLELLRGLSSELQSKINILVFASMLLVIAKALFAHVSEGRRRKWVFPILAGCNRLKDVKQLNGAYGMKITGPNGGGKSSLLRSICAAALLGICGFMVPAHSALIPQFDSIMLHMKSYDSPADGKSSFQ
;
A
#
# COMPACT_ATOMS: atom_id res chain seq x y z
N MET A 1 28.32 -9.69 13.03
CA MET A 1 28.26 -8.38 12.31
C MET A 1 28.21 -8.55 10.79
N TYR A 2 29.09 -9.32 10.13
CA TYR A 2 28.95 -9.64 8.69
C TYR A 2 27.68 -10.47 8.39
N SER A 3 27.36 -11.45 9.23
CA SER A 3 26.14 -12.30 9.16
C SER A 3 24.87 -11.46 9.39
N VAL A 4 24.76 -10.78 10.53
CA VAL A 4 23.77 -9.71 10.82
C VAL A 4 23.47 -8.78 9.63
N ILE A 5 24.50 -8.12 9.06
CA ILE A 5 24.30 -7.13 7.99
C ILE A 5 23.78 -7.78 6.70
N LEU A 6 24.22 -9.02 6.39
CA LEU A 6 23.72 -9.75 5.23
C LEU A 6 22.25 -10.19 5.44
N CYS A 7 21.90 -10.58 6.67
CA CYS A 7 20.56 -10.99 7.07
C CYS A 7 19.56 -9.82 7.03
N LEU A 8 19.94 -8.64 7.57
CA LEU A 8 19.14 -7.42 7.44
C LEU A 8 19.02 -6.93 5.99
N LYS A 9 20.02 -7.17 5.13
CA LYS A 9 19.97 -6.79 3.70
C LYS A 9 18.93 -7.61 2.94
N CYS A 10 18.77 -8.90 3.23
CA CYS A 10 17.69 -9.72 2.68
C CYS A 10 16.31 -9.31 3.20
N LEU A 11 16.22 -8.82 4.45
CA LEU A 11 14.94 -8.39 5.04
C LEU A 11 14.47 -7.01 4.54
N ILE A 12 15.42 -6.12 4.20
CA ILE A 12 15.13 -4.68 3.99
C ILE A 12 15.18 -4.25 2.52
N CYS A 13 15.81 -5.02 1.62
CA CYS A 13 15.98 -4.63 0.21
C CYS A 13 14.68 -4.49 -0.63
N GLY A 14 13.50 -4.84 -0.10
CA GLY A 14 12.25 -4.90 -0.87
C GLY A 14 11.14 -3.90 -0.50
N LEU A 15 11.32 -3.01 0.49
CA LEU A 15 10.15 -2.39 1.16
C LEU A 15 10.02 -0.88 0.96
N SER A 16 9.02 -0.50 0.17
CA SER A 16 8.46 0.85 0.05
C SER A 16 7.30 1.06 1.03
N VAL A 17 7.52 1.06 2.35
CA VAL A 17 6.43 1.40 3.29
C VAL A 17 6.94 2.15 4.52
N SER A 18 6.87 3.48 4.48
CA SER A 18 6.71 4.28 5.69
C SER A 18 5.22 4.33 6.02
N LEU A 19 4.72 3.35 6.78
CA LEU A 19 3.46 3.54 7.48
C LEU A 19 3.77 4.51 8.62
N TYR A 20 3.35 5.76 8.51
CA TYR A 20 3.44 6.66 9.65
C TYR A 20 2.47 6.17 10.72
N ALA A 21 2.96 5.89 11.93
CA ALA A 21 2.13 5.42 13.04
C ALA A 21 0.84 6.26 13.22
N VAL A 22 0.92 7.57 12.95
CA VAL A 22 -0.23 8.51 12.98
C VAL A 22 -1.29 8.18 11.92
N GLN A 23 -0.87 7.83 10.71
CA GLN A 23 -1.79 7.44 9.63
C GLN A 23 -2.46 6.09 9.95
N LEU A 24 -1.71 5.15 10.51
CA LEU A 24 -2.23 3.85 10.94
C LEU A 24 -3.33 3.99 12.00
N VAL A 25 -3.05 4.78 13.05
CA VAL A 25 -4.01 5.05 14.13
C VAL A 25 -5.30 5.61 13.55
N LYS A 26 -5.20 6.64 12.71
CA LYS A 26 -6.37 7.28 12.10
C LYS A 26 -7.20 6.29 11.26
N LEU A 27 -6.55 5.47 10.43
CA LEU A 27 -7.25 4.51 9.57
C LEU A 27 -7.99 3.42 10.37
N LEU A 28 -7.38 2.95 11.46
CA LEU A 28 -8.01 1.94 12.33
C LEU A 28 -9.14 2.54 13.17
N GLU A 29 -8.95 3.74 13.73
CA GLU A 29 -9.99 4.45 14.49
C GLU A 29 -11.20 4.80 13.63
N GLN A 30 -10.98 5.23 12.39
CA GLN A 30 -12.04 5.56 11.44
C GLN A 30 -12.65 4.32 10.76
N ARG A 31 -12.05 3.13 10.96
CA ARG A 31 -12.43 1.86 10.31
C ARG A 31 -12.41 1.97 8.77
N GLU A 32 -11.41 2.69 8.27
CA GLU A 32 -11.18 2.95 6.85
C GLU A 32 -9.99 2.14 6.30
N ALA A 33 -9.36 1.29 7.12
CA ALA A 33 -8.29 0.41 6.68
C ALA A 33 -8.81 -0.59 5.63
N ASN A 34 -8.18 -0.59 4.46
CA ASN A 34 -8.44 -1.56 3.41
C ASN A 34 -7.44 -2.74 3.49
N HIS A 35 -7.68 -3.80 2.72
CA HIS A 35 -6.80 -4.97 2.66
C HIS A 35 -5.31 -4.66 2.38
N ILE A 36 -4.95 -3.63 1.60
CA ILE A 36 -3.55 -3.25 1.35
C ILE A 36 -2.91 -2.74 2.64
N GLU A 37 -3.63 -1.90 3.38
CA GLU A 37 -3.14 -1.39 4.66
C GLU A 37 -3.01 -2.52 5.69
N PHE A 38 -3.95 -3.48 5.71
CA PHE A 38 -3.80 -4.68 6.54
C PHE A 38 -2.60 -5.55 6.12
N CYS A 39 -2.34 -5.74 4.82
CA CYS A 39 -1.12 -6.41 4.36
C CYS A 39 0.14 -5.69 4.86
N ARG A 40 0.16 -4.36 4.81
CA ARG A 40 1.30 -3.56 5.31
C ARG A 40 1.48 -3.71 6.81
N ILE A 41 0.40 -3.66 7.59
CA ILE A 41 0.45 -3.91 9.04
C ILE A 41 1.01 -5.31 9.30
N LYS A 42 0.48 -6.32 8.62
CA LYS A 42 0.96 -7.70 8.75
C LYS A 42 2.45 -7.82 8.44
N ASN A 43 2.94 -7.18 7.37
CA ASN A 43 4.36 -7.19 7.02
C ASN A 43 5.23 -6.58 8.14
N VAL A 44 4.79 -5.48 8.76
CA VAL A 44 5.46 -4.89 9.93
C VAL A 44 5.56 -5.89 11.08
N LEU A 45 4.47 -6.58 11.40
CA LEU A 45 4.46 -7.57 12.47
C LEU A 45 5.34 -8.79 12.12
N ASP A 46 5.27 -9.27 10.89
CA ASP A 46 6.05 -10.40 10.40
C ASP A 46 7.55 -10.09 10.37
N GLU A 47 7.97 -8.86 10.07
CA GLU A 47 9.38 -8.44 10.16
C GLU A 47 9.91 -8.57 11.60
N ILE A 48 9.13 -8.14 12.60
CA ILE A 48 9.51 -8.29 14.02
C ILE A 48 9.59 -9.76 14.40
N LEU A 49 8.61 -10.57 14.01
CA LEU A 49 8.61 -12.01 14.28
C LEU A 49 9.79 -12.71 13.60
N ASN A 50 10.20 -12.26 12.42
CA ASN A 50 11.37 -12.79 11.74
C ASN A 50 12.68 -12.37 12.43
N MET A 51 12.78 -11.12 12.92
CA MET A 51 13.90 -10.70 13.76
C MET A 51 13.98 -11.53 15.05
N TYR A 52 12.84 -11.82 15.67
CA TYR A 52 12.77 -12.63 16.88
C TYR A 52 13.23 -14.09 16.66
N LYS A 53 12.83 -14.71 15.53
CA LYS A 53 13.20 -16.10 15.19
C LYS A 53 14.69 -16.29 14.91
N ASN A 54 15.40 -15.24 14.50
CA ASN A 54 16.84 -15.30 14.25
C ASN A 54 17.61 -14.88 15.50
N SER A 55 18.50 -15.76 15.99
CA SER A 55 19.23 -15.52 17.25
C SER A 55 20.08 -14.24 17.25
N GLU A 56 20.74 -13.90 16.13
CA GLU A 56 21.54 -12.67 16.04
C GLU A 56 20.65 -11.41 15.99
N LEU A 57 19.51 -11.48 15.28
CA LEU A 57 18.58 -10.36 15.14
C LEU A 57 17.72 -10.16 16.40
N SER A 58 17.46 -11.23 17.16
CA SER A 58 16.70 -11.18 18.40
C SER A 58 17.42 -10.37 19.48
N GLU A 59 18.75 -10.48 19.56
CA GLU A 59 19.54 -9.64 20.45
C GLU A 59 19.50 -8.16 20.06
N ILE A 60 19.50 -7.86 18.75
CA ILE A 60 19.33 -6.49 18.26
C ILE A 60 17.91 -6.00 18.56
N LEU A 61 16.90 -6.83 18.35
CA LEU A 61 15.50 -6.50 18.64
C LEU A 61 15.32 -6.09 20.12
N LYS A 62 15.92 -6.84 21.06
CA LYS A 62 15.93 -6.51 22.49
C LYS A 62 16.58 -5.15 22.75
N LEU A 63 17.73 -4.87 22.14
CA LEU A 63 18.41 -3.57 22.28
C LEU A 63 17.61 -2.39 21.71
N LEU A 64 16.74 -2.64 20.73
CA LEU A 64 15.89 -1.62 20.12
C LEU A 64 14.63 -1.32 20.94
N MET A 65 14.32 -2.10 21.99
CA MET A 65 13.15 -1.85 22.84
C MET A 65 13.23 -0.51 23.56
N ASP A 66 14.38 -0.20 24.18
CA ASP A 66 14.60 1.04 24.93
C ASP A 66 14.46 2.31 24.07
N PRO A 67 15.15 2.45 22.92
CA PRO A 67 14.97 3.64 22.07
C PRO A 67 13.55 3.74 21.50
N THR A 68 12.87 2.61 21.27
CA THR A 68 11.47 2.62 20.82
C THR A 68 10.55 3.11 21.93
N TRP A 69 10.75 2.65 23.17
CA TRP A 69 10.01 3.15 24.32
C TRP A 69 10.22 4.65 24.49
N VAL A 70 11.45 5.15 24.45
CA VAL A 70 11.74 6.60 24.54
C VAL A 70 11.05 7.39 23.42
N ALA A 71 11.06 6.86 22.19
CA ALA A 71 10.46 7.54 21.03
C ALA A 71 8.93 7.55 21.06
N THR A 72 8.30 6.51 21.60
CA THR A 72 6.83 6.35 21.59
C THR A 72 6.17 6.76 22.90
N GLY A 73 6.90 6.77 24.00
CA GLY A 73 6.36 6.88 25.36
C GLY A 73 5.63 5.61 25.84
N LEU A 74 5.59 4.54 25.04
CA LEU A 74 4.85 3.31 25.36
C LEU A 74 5.78 2.29 26.02
N LYS A 75 5.41 1.84 27.21
CA LYS A 75 6.14 0.80 27.93
C LYS A 75 5.51 -0.56 27.64
N ILE A 76 6.17 -1.36 26.81
CA ILE A 76 5.72 -2.69 26.39
C ILE A 76 6.86 -3.66 26.70
N ASP A 77 6.54 -4.78 27.36
CA ASP A 77 7.52 -5.84 27.59
C ASP A 77 7.76 -6.67 26.32
N PHE A 78 8.95 -7.26 26.23
CA PHE A 78 9.40 -7.95 25.03
C PHE A 78 8.53 -9.15 24.66
N GLU A 79 8.13 -9.96 25.64
CA GLU A 79 7.30 -11.15 25.41
C GLU A 79 5.89 -10.77 24.94
N THR A 80 5.28 -9.73 25.53
CA THR A 80 3.99 -9.19 25.11
C THR A 80 4.08 -8.62 23.69
N LEU A 81 5.16 -7.92 23.34
CA LEU A 81 5.36 -7.43 21.97
C LEU A 81 5.32 -8.60 20.97
N VAL A 82 6.10 -9.66 21.22
CA VAL A 82 6.19 -10.81 20.32
C VAL A 82 4.85 -11.55 20.24
N SER A 83 4.23 -11.86 21.38
CA SER A 83 2.96 -12.58 21.43
C SER A 83 1.82 -11.80 20.75
N GLU A 84 1.73 -10.49 20.99
CA GLU A 84 0.70 -9.66 20.37
C GLU A 84 0.95 -9.45 18.86
N CYS A 85 2.21 -9.36 18.43
CA CYS A 85 2.56 -9.34 17.01
C CYS A 85 2.17 -10.64 16.31
N GLU A 86 2.42 -11.79 16.94
CA GLU A 86 2.02 -13.10 16.42
C GLU A 86 0.50 -13.21 16.31
N GLY A 87 -0.24 -12.88 17.38
CA GLY A 87 -1.70 -12.92 17.39
C GLY A 87 -2.33 -11.97 16.36
N ALA A 88 -1.83 -10.74 16.26
CA ALA A 88 -2.33 -9.77 15.28
C ALA A 88 -1.98 -10.16 13.84
N SER A 89 -0.75 -10.63 13.59
CA SER A 89 -0.33 -11.09 12.26
C SER A 89 -1.14 -12.31 11.80
N TYR A 90 -1.35 -13.28 12.71
CA TYR A 90 -2.19 -14.44 12.45
C TYR A 90 -3.61 -14.00 12.13
N ARG A 91 -4.21 -13.13 12.94
CA ARG A 91 -5.59 -12.68 12.75
C ARG A 91 -5.77 -11.95 11.41
N ILE A 92 -4.83 -11.10 11.03
CA ILE A 92 -4.85 -10.44 9.73
C ILE A 92 -4.74 -11.49 8.61
N GLY A 93 -3.76 -12.38 8.66
CA GLY A 93 -3.53 -13.41 7.64
C GLY A 93 -4.63 -14.48 7.58
N GLU A 94 -5.44 -14.62 8.62
CA GLU A 94 -6.63 -15.46 8.66
C GLU A 94 -7.79 -14.81 7.88
N MET A 95 -7.89 -13.48 7.92
CA MET A 95 -8.97 -12.71 7.31
C MET A 95 -8.68 -12.31 5.86
N ILE A 96 -7.54 -11.66 5.59
CA ILE A 96 -7.25 -11.08 4.28
C ILE A 96 -6.69 -12.10 3.29
N SER A 97 -6.97 -11.91 2.01
CA SER A 97 -6.31 -12.69 0.95
C SER A 97 -4.88 -12.19 0.75
N LEU A 98 -3.95 -13.12 0.57
CA LEU A 98 -2.53 -12.83 0.36
C LEU A 98 -2.11 -13.27 -1.04
N ASP A 99 -1.04 -12.68 -1.57
CA ASP A 99 -0.55 -12.96 -2.92
C ASP A 99 -0.29 -14.47 -3.13
N GLY A 100 -0.84 -15.02 -4.23
CA GLY A 100 -0.69 -16.43 -4.61
C GLY A 100 -1.93 -17.31 -4.38
N GLU A 101 -2.97 -16.79 -3.73
CA GLU A 101 -4.27 -17.48 -3.63
C GLU A 101 -5.00 -17.48 -5.00
N SER A 102 -5.33 -18.68 -5.51
CA SER A 102 -5.90 -18.86 -6.87
C SER A 102 -7.41 -19.18 -6.88
N ASP A 103 -8.03 -19.20 -5.70
CA ASP A 103 -9.42 -19.57 -5.44
C ASP A 103 -10.42 -18.42 -5.68
N GLN A 104 -9.92 -17.21 -6.01
CA GLN A 104 -10.71 -15.98 -6.17
C GLN A 104 -10.71 -15.43 -7.60
N LYS A 105 -10.80 -16.32 -8.60
CA LYS A 105 -10.85 -15.90 -10.00
C LYS A 105 -12.08 -15.05 -10.29
N ILE A 106 -11.87 -14.03 -11.13
CA ILE A 106 -12.95 -13.21 -11.70
C ILE A 106 -13.79 -14.10 -12.62
N SER A 107 -15.10 -13.87 -12.63
CA SER A 107 -16.01 -14.63 -13.47
C SER A 107 -15.70 -14.35 -14.95
N SER A 108 -15.97 -15.33 -15.82
CA SER A 108 -15.66 -15.20 -17.24
C SER A 108 -16.72 -15.89 -18.09
N SER A 109 -16.85 -15.41 -19.32
CA SER A 109 -17.83 -15.88 -20.30
C SER A 109 -17.21 -15.80 -21.68
N SER A 110 -17.65 -16.67 -22.59
CA SER A 110 -17.25 -16.61 -24.00
C SER A 110 -17.96 -15.50 -24.77
N VAL A 111 -19.07 -14.99 -24.22
CA VAL A 111 -19.97 -14.07 -24.92
C VAL A 111 -19.88 -12.64 -24.37
N ILE A 112 -19.61 -12.50 -23.07
CA ILE A 112 -19.48 -11.21 -22.39
C ILE A 112 -18.01 -10.80 -22.34
N PRO A 113 -17.65 -9.54 -22.69
CA PRO A 113 -16.27 -9.05 -22.59
C PRO A 113 -15.69 -9.22 -21.17
N SER A 114 -14.43 -9.64 -21.05
CA SER A 114 -13.75 -9.84 -19.76
C SER A 114 -13.70 -8.58 -18.90
N ASP A 115 -13.48 -7.43 -19.53
CA ASP A 115 -13.42 -6.11 -18.88
C ASP A 115 -14.68 -5.81 -18.05
N PHE A 116 -15.84 -6.35 -18.43
CA PHE A 116 -17.07 -6.19 -17.65
C PHE A 116 -16.94 -6.85 -16.27
N PHE A 117 -16.56 -8.12 -16.22
CA PHE A 117 -16.41 -8.82 -14.94
C PHE A 117 -15.26 -8.24 -14.11
N GLU A 118 -14.19 -7.79 -14.76
CA GLU A 118 -13.08 -7.11 -14.07
C GLU A 118 -13.53 -5.83 -13.36
N ASP A 119 -14.26 -4.96 -14.05
CA ASP A 119 -14.78 -3.72 -13.46
C ASP A 119 -15.74 -4.01 -12.29
N MET A 120 -16.63 -5.00 -12.44
CA MET A 120 -17.65 -5.29 -11.43
C MET A 120 -17.08 -5.98 -10.18
N GLU A 121 -16.17 -6.94 -10.35
CA GLU A 121 -15.77 -7.84 -9.27
C GLU A 121 -14.45 -7.44 -8.59
N SER A 122 -13.57 -6.70 -9.27
CA SER A 122 -12.27 -6.28 -8.71
C SER A 122 -12.40 -5.40 -7.47
N SER A 123 -13.56 -4.76 -7.26
CA SER A 123 -13.81 -3.91 -6.10
C SER A 123 -13.84 -4.70 -4.78
N TRP A 124 -14.18 -5.98 -4.80
CA TRP A 124 -14.36 -6.81 -3.60
C TRP A 124 -13.66 -8.18 -3.65
N LYS A 125 -13.44 -8.77 -4.83
CA LYS A 125 -12.67 -10.00 -4.97
C LYS A 125 -11.19 -9.78 -4.63
N GLY A 126 -10.55 -10.77 -4.01
CA GLY A 126 -9.14 -10.73 -3.63
C GLY A 126 -8.84 -9.85 -2.41
N ARG A 127 -9.85 -9.37 -1.69
CA ARG A 127 -9.68 -8.49 -0.52
C ARG A 127 -9.67 -9.27 0.80
N VAL A 128 -10.52 -10.29 0.89
CA VAL A 128 -10.73 -11.17 2.06
C VAL A 128 -10.68 -12.61 1.56
N LYS A 129 -10.28 -13.57 2.41
CA LYS A 129 -10.25 -14.98 2.03
C LYS A 129 -11.65 -15.49 1.69
N ARG A 130 -11.74 -16.26 0.61
CA ARG A 130 -12.99 -16.80 0.07
C ARG A 130 -13.84 -17.52 1.12
N ARG A 131 -13.22 -18.29 2.02
CA ARG A 131 -13.91 -19.02 3.10
C ARG A 131 -14.83 -18.15 3.98
N HIS A 132 -14.58 -16.84 4.06
CA HIS A 132 -15.37 -15.90 4.87
C HIS A 132 -16.56 -15.30 4.12
N ILE A 133 -16.62 -15.50 2.81
CA ILE A 133 -17.60 -14.92 1.89
C ILE A 133 -18.06 -15.94 0.83
N GLU A 134 -18.05 -17.23 1.17
CA GLU A 134 -18.38 -18.31 0.22
C GLU A 134 -19.81 -18.18 -0.31
N GLU A 135 -20.77 -17.82 0.56
CA GLU A 135 -22.16 -17.58 0.16
C GLU A 135 -22.23 -16.49 -0.91
N GLU A 136 -21.64 -15.32 -0.64
CA GLU A 136 -21.65 -14.18 -1.56
C GLU A 136 -20.89 -14.50 -2.87
N PHE A 137 -19.80 -15.26 -2.80
CA PHE A 137 -19.11 -15.75 -3.99
C PHE A 137 -20.00 -16.64 -4.86
N THR A 138 -20.72 -17.58 -4.25
CA THR A 138 -21.64 -18.46 -4.99
C THR A 138 -22.84 -17.71 -5.53
N ASP A 139 -23.35 -16.71 -4.82
CA ASP A 139 -24.44 -15.83 -5.28
C ASP A 139 -24.03 -15.07 -6.55
N VAL A 140 -22.85 -14.43 -6.53
CA VAL A 140 -22.33 -13.69 -7.68
C VAL A 140 -22.06 -14.61 -8.85
N GLN A 141 -21.45 -15.78 -8.61
CA GLN A 141 -21.19 -16.74 -9.68
C GLN A 141 -22.49 -17.23 -10.33
N ARG A 142 -23.52 -17.56 -9.54
CA ARG A 142 -24.84 -17.94 -10.07
C ARG A 142 -25.47 -16.82 -10.89
N ALA A 143 -25.35 -15.57 -10.44
CA ALA A 143 -25.87 -14.43 -11.17
C ALA A 143 -25.09 -14.14 -12.47
N ALA A 144 -23.76 -14.34 -12.46
CA ALA A 144 -22.91 -14.22 -13.65
C ALA A 144 -23.23 -15.29 -14.71
N ASP A 145 -23.49 -16.52 -14.27
CA ASP A 145 -23.90 -17.62 -15.14
C ASP A 145 -25.29 -17.36 -15.75
N ALA A 146 -26.23 -16.87 -14.93
CA ALA A 146 -27.57 -16.48 -15.39
C ALA A 146 -27.52 -15.31 -16.39
N LEU A 147 -26.67 -14.31 -16.14
CA LEU A 147 -26.44 -13.19 -17.07
C LEU A 147 -25.82 -13.68 -18.38
N SER A 148 -24.82 -14.56 -18.29
CA SER A 148 -24.20 -15.18 -19.48
C SER A 148 -25.21 -15.97 -20.30
N LEU A 149 -26.11 -16.71 -19.64
CA LEU A 149 -27.18 -17.44 -20.29
C LEU A 149 -28.17 -16.49 -20.97
N ALA A 150 -28.65 -15.46 -20.27
CA ALA A 150 -29.59 -14.47 -20.83
C ALA A 150 -29.01 -13.77 -22.07
N VAL A 151 -27.75 -13.34 -22.00
CA VAL A 151 -27.03 -12.73 -23.13
C VAL A 151 -26.87 -13.72 -24.29
N THR A 152 -26.58 -14.99 -23.98
CA THR A 152 -26.45 -16.06 -24.97
C THR A 152 -27.77 -16.30 -25.70
N GLU A 153 -28.87 -16.46 -24.96
CA GLU A 153 -30.19 -16.77 -25.53
C GLU A 153 -30.78 -15.60 -26.33
N ASP A 154 -30.57 -14.36 -25.86
CA ASP A 154 -31.21 -13.19 -26.46
C ASP A 154 -30.36 -12.55 -27.58
N PHE A 155 -29.03 -12.53 -27.46
CA PHE A 155 -28.19 -11.79 -28.42
C PHE A 155 -27.46 -12.70 -29.43
N LEU A 156 -27.03 -13.91 -29.08
CA LEU A 156 -26.29 -14.76 -30.03
C LEU A 156 -27.10 -15.16 -31.27
N PRO A 157 -28.39 -15.52 -31.18
CA PRO A 157 -29.19 -15.82 -32.39
C PRO A 157 -29.20 -14.64 -33.38
N ILE A 158 -29.21 -13.41 -32.87
CA ILE A 158 -29.16 -12.19 -33.67
C ILE A 158 -27.80 -12.06 -34.35
N ILE A 159 -26.70 -12.27 -33.61
CA ILE A 159 -25.34 -12.21 -34.16
C ILE A 159 -25.10 -13.28 -35.23
N PHE A 160 -25.53 -14.52 -34.99
CA PHE A 160 -25.39 -15.59 -35.97
C PHE A 160 -26.14 -15.29 -37.26
N ARG A 161 -27.37 -14.75 -37.15
CA ARG A 161 -28.14 -14.28 -38.30
C ARG A 161 -27.43 -13.17 -39.08
N ILE A 162 -26.88 -12.18 -38.38
CA ILE A 162 -26.12 -11.09 -39.01
C ILE A 162 -24.91 -11.63 -39.77
N LYS A 163 -24.12 -12.51 -39.14
CA LYS A 163 -22.95 -13.15 -39.74
C LYS A 163 -23.31 -13.97 -41.00
N ALA A 164 -24.45 -14.64 -41.00
CA ALA A 164 -24.94 -15.39 -42.15
C ALA A 164 -25.38 -14.49 -43.33
N THR A 165 -25.69 -13.22 -43.07
CA THR A 165 -26.24 -12.26 -44.06
C THR A 165 -25.19 -11.25 -44.56
N THR A 166 -23.91 -11.43 -44.21
CA THR A 166 -22.89 -10.37 -44.35
C THR A 166 -22.63 -9.97 -45.82
N ALA A 167 -22.83 -8.68 -46.12
CA ALA A 167 -22.50 -8.05 -47.41
C ALA A 167 -21.18 -7.25 -47.31
N PRO A 168 -20.35 -7.16 -48.39
CA PRO A 168 -18.98 -6.63 -48.32
C PRO A 168 -18.85 -5.16 -47.88
N LEU A 169 -19.87 -4.32 -48.11
CA LEU A 169 -19.87 -2.89 -47.78
C LEU A 169 -21.27 -2.46 -47.31
N GLY A 170 -21.36 -1.90 -46.10
CA GLY A 170 -22.62 -1.33 -45.58
C GLY A 170 -23.68 -2.36 -45.14
N GLY A 171 -23.30 -3.61 -44.89
CA GLY A 171 -24.22 -4.65 -44.41
C GLY A 171 -24.72 -4.48 -42.96
N PRO A 172 -25.59 -5.40 -42.51
CA PRO A 172 -26.02 -5.48 -41.11
C PRO A 172 -24.81 -5.65 -40.19
N LYS A 173 -24.80 -4.93 -39.06
CA LYS A 173 -23.76 -5.05 -38.03
C LYS A 173 -24.41 -5.28 -36.67
N GLY A 174 -23.78 -6.10 -35.84
CA GLY A 174 -24.26 -6.44 -34.50
C GLY A 174 -23.18 -7.10 -33.67
N GLU A 175 -22.88 -6.52 -32.52
CA GLU A 175 -21.86 -6.99 -31.58
C GLU A 175 -22.37 -6.83 -30.14
N ILE A 176 -21.91 -7.70 -29.24
CA ILE A 176 -22.17 -7.56 -27.80
C ILE A 176 -21.03 -6.73 -27.23
N LEU A 177 -21.37 -5.61 -26.60
CA LEU A 177 -20.39 -4.67 -26.08
C LEU A 177 -20.73 -4.30 -24.65
N TYR A 178 -19.66 -4.07 -23.89
CA TYR A 178 -19.73 -3.53 -22.54
C TYR A 178 -19.81 -1.99 -22.60
N ALA A 179 -20.95 -1.44 -22.17
CA ALA A 179 -21.18 -0.02 -21.99
C ALA A 179 -20.71 0.41 -20.59
N ARG A 180 -19.43 0.75 -20.46
CA ARG A 180 -18.76 1.11 -19.19
C ARG A 180 -19.50 2.17 -18.37
N GLU A 181 -19.98 3.25 -19.01
CA GLU A 181 -20.69 4.34 -18.33
C GLU A 181 -22.01 3.92 -17.67
N HIS A 182 -22.56 2.78 -18.09
CA HIS A 182 -23.82 2.23 -17.61
C HIS A 182 -23.64 0.91 -16.89
N GLU A 183 -22.39 0.44 -16.72
CA GLU A 183 -22.08 -0.83 -16.06
C GLU A 183 -22.89 -2.00 -16.66
N ALA A 184 -23.11 -1.98 -17.98
CA ALA A 184 -24.08 -2.86 -18.64
C ALA A 184 -23.56 -3.51 -19.91
N VAL A 185 -24.02 -4.74 -20.18
CA VAL A 185 -23.69 -5.49 -21.40
C VAL A 185 -24.88 -5.46 -22.34
N TRP A 186 -24.69 -4.83 -23.50
CA TRP A 186 -25.78 -4.57 -24.45
C TRP A 186 -25.41 -5.04 -25.86
N PHE A 187 -26.44 -5.25 -26.67
CA PHE A 187 -26.29 -5.48 -28.10
C PHE A 187 -26.18 -4.13 -28.81
N LYS A 188 -25.07 -3.90 -29.51
CA LYS A 188 -24.88 -2.74 -30.39
C LYS A 188 -25.04 -3.15 -31.84
N GLY A 189 -26.01 -2.60 -32.55
CA GLY A 189 -26.27 -3.00 -33.94
C GLY A 189 -26.85 -1.92 -34.84
N LYS A 190 -26.62 -2.06 -36.15
CA LYS A 190 -27.25 -1.24 -37.20
C LYS A 190 -27.78 -2.12 -38.33
N ARG A 191 -28.94 -1.75 -38.89
CA ARG A 191 -29.54 -2.37 -40.09
C ARG A 191 -29.70 -3.90 -40.00
N PHE A 192 -29.87 -4.43 -38.79
CA PHE A 192 -29.99 -5.87 -38.54
C PHE A 192 -31.43 -6.40 -38.63
N ALA A 193 -32.43 -5.51 -38.55
CA ALA A 193 -33.84 -5.87 -38.67
C ALA A 193 -34.17 -6.26 -40.12
N PRO A 194 -34.83 -7.42 -40.36
CA PRO A 194 -35.27 -7.81 -41.70
C PRO A 194 -36.34 -6.88 -42.27
N SER A 195 -36.36 -6.77 -43.60
CA SER A 195 -37.46 -6.14 -44.35
C SER A 195 -38.71 -7.04 -44.43
N VAL A 196 -38.53 -8.36 -44.41
CA VAL A 196 -39.62 -9.36 -44.43
C VAL A 196 -39.39 -10.36 -43.30
N TRP A 197 -40.39 -10.53 -42.44
CA TRP A 197 -40.34 -11.44 -41.29
C TRP A 197 -40.78 -12.84 -41.69
N ALA A 198 -39.88 -13.82 -41.56
CA ALA A 198 -40.12 -15.22 -41.92
C ALA A 198 -40.20 -16.14 -40.69
N GLY A 199 -39.96 -15.61 -39.47
CA GLY A 199 -40.05 -16.39 -38.23
C GLY A 199 -38.85 -17.31 -38.02
N THR A 200 -37.71 -17.01 -38.64
CA THR A 200 -36.48 -17.79 -38.47
C THR A 200 -35.83 -17.52 -37.12
N PRO A 201 -35.01 -18.45 -36.59
CA PRO A 201 -34.20 -18.21 -35.39
C PRO A 201 -33.41 -16.88 -35.50
N GLY A 202 -33.46 -16.06 -34.45
CA GLY A 202 -32.89 -14.71 -34.42
C GLY A 202 -33.90 -13.60 -34.71
N GLU A 203 -34.94 -13.83 -35.51
CA GLU A 203 -36.00 -12.83 -35.74
C GLU A 203 -36.91 -12.65 -34.53
N GLU A 204 -37.22 -13.74 -33.83
CA GLU A 204 -37.99 -13.69 -32.58
C GLU A 204 -37.24 -12.91 -31.50
N GLN A 205 -35.92 -13.07 -31.42
CA GLN A 205 -35.06 -12.34 -30.50
C GLN A 205 -34.98 -10.85 -30.88
N ILE A 206 -34.89 -10.51 -32.16
CA ILE A 206 -34.92 -9.11 -32.63
C ILE A 206 -36.23 -8.43 -32.19
N LYS A 207 -37.38 -9.12 -32.23
CA LYS A 207 -38.67 -8.56 -31.78
C LYS A 207 -38.71 -8.27 -30.28
N ARG A 208 -37.89 -8.95 -29.47
CA ARG A 208 -37.79 -8.76 -28.02
C ARG A 208 -36.83 -7.63 -27.63
N LEU A 209 -36.01 -7.14 -28.58
CA LEU A 209 -35.09 -6.04 -28.33
C LEU A 209 -35.86 -4.75 -28.04
N LYS A 210 -35.43 -4.06 -27.00
CA LYS A 210 -35.82 -2.69 -26.68
C LYS A 210 -34.58 -1.79 -26.67
N PRO A 211 -34.73 -0.48 -26.91
CA PRO A 211 -33.61 0.44 -26.77
C PRO A 211 -33.03 0.42 -25.37
N ALA A 212 -31.70 0.37 -25.26
CA ALA A 212 -31.02 0.51 -23.98
C ALA A 212 -31.29 1.90 -23.40
N SER A 213 -31.47 1.97 -22.08
CA SER A 213 -31.79 3.22 -21.38
C SER A 213 -30.77 3.49 -20.27
N ASP A 214 -30.51 4.78 -20.01
CA ASP A 214 -29.68 5.23 -18.89
C ASP A 214 -30.43 5.05 -17.56
N SER A 215 -29.77 5.34 -16.44
CA SER A 215 -30.36 5.29 -15.10
C SER A 215 -31.54 6.24 -14.88
N ARG A 216 -31.79 7.18 -15.82
CA ARG A 216 -32.93 8.10 -15.82
C ARG A 216 -34.03 7.66 -16.79
N GLY A 217 -33.92 6.48 -17.37
CA GLY A 217 -34.87 5.94 -18.34
C GLY A 217 -34.78 6.59 -19.72
N ARG A 218 -33.70 7.33 -20.02
CA ARG A 218 -33.50 7.95 -21.35
C ARG A 218 -32.74 7.01 -22.26
N LYS A 219 -33.19 6.90 -23.49
CA LYS A 219 -32.57 6.05 -24.51
C LYS A 219 -31.09 6.43 -24.75
N VAL A 220 -30.21 5.44 -24.69
CA VAL A 220 -28.77 5.59 -24.93
C VAL A 220 -28.47 5.37 -26.41
N GLY A 221 -28.51 6.46 -27.18
CA GLY A 221 -28.25 6.40 -28.63
C GLY A 221 -29.25 5.53 -29.41
N GLU A 222 -29.06 5.43 -30.73
CA GLU A 222 -29.99 4.67 -31.59
C GLU A 222 -29.58 3.22 -31.82
N GLU A 223 -28.37 2.86 -31.42
CA GLU A 223 -27.73 1.60 -31.81
C GLU A 223 -27.61 0.60 -30.67
N TRP A 224 -27.97 0.99 -29.45
CA TRP A 224 -27.87 0.16 -28.26
C TRP A 224 -29.21 -0.45 -27.91
N PHE A 225 -29.20 -1.76 -27.72
CA PHE A 225 -30.39 -2.55 -27.45
C PHE A 225 -30.14 -3.54 -26.32
N THR A 226 -31.21 -3.86 -25.62
CA THR A 226 -31.25 -4.84 -24.55
C THR A 226 -32.60 -5.57 -24.56
N THR A 227 -32.79 -6.54 -23.67
CA THR A 227 -34.07 -7.23 -23.44
C THR A 227 -34.46 -7.11 -21.98
N MET A 228 -35.72 -7.40 -21.65
CA MET A 228 -36.14 -7.48 -20.24
C MET A 228 -35.37 -8.58 -19.49
N ASN A 229 -35.13 -9.73 -20.12
CA ASN A 229 -34.41 -10.84 -19.52
C ASN A 229 -32.95 -10.47 -19.18
N VAL A 230 -32.24 -9.81 -20.10
CA VAL A 230 -30.86 -9.35 -19.87
C VAL A 230 -30.81 -8.25 -18.81
N GLU A 231 -31.75 -7.31 -18.80
CA GLU A 231 -31.83 -6.29 -17.75
C GLU A 231 -32.11 -6.88 -16.37
N ASP A 232 -33.04 -7.83 -16.25
CA ASP A 232 -33.34 -8.50 -14.99
C ASP A 232 -32.13 -9.30 -14.49
N ALA A 233 -31.45 -10.02 -15.38
CA ALA A 233 -30.25 -10.78 -15.03
C ALA A 233 -29.09 -9.87 -14.61
N LEU A 234 -28.91 -8.75 -15.32
CA LEU A 234 -27.89 -7.75 -15.00
C LEU A 234 -28.16 -7.10 -13.64
N THR A 235 -29.42 -6.77 -13.35
CA THR A 235 -29.84 -6.23 -12.06
C THR A 235 -29.52 -7.20 -10.92
N ARG A 236 -29.88 -8.48 -11.06
CA ARG A 236 -29.54 -9.51 -10.06
C ARG A 236 -28.03 -9.66 -9.85
N TYR A 237 -27.25 -9.57 -10.93
CA TYR A 237 -25.80 -9.64 -10.85
C TYR A 237 -25.20 -8.45 -10.10
N HIS A 238 -25.68 -7.23 -10.38
CA HIS A 238 -25.29 -6.02 -9.66
C HIS A 238 -25.67 -6.08 -8.18
N GLU A 239 -26.87 -6.54 -7.86
CA GLU A 239 -27.32 -6.73 -6.48
C GLU A 239 -26.45 -7.73 -5.72
N ALA A 240 -26.11 -8.87 -6.34
CA ALA A 240 -25.23 -9.87 -5.76
C ALA A 240 -23.81 -9.30 -5.53
N GLY A 241 -23.26 -8.57 -6.50
CA GLY A 241 -21.97 -7.91 -6.40
C GLY A 241 -21.94 -6.83 -5.30
N ALA A 242 -23.01 -6.05 -5.18
CA ALA A 242 -23.17 -5.07 -4.11
C ALA A 242 -23.24 -5.72 -2.73
N LYS A 243 -24.00 -6.82 -2.58
CA LYS A 243 -24.06 -7.61 -1.33
C LYS A 243 -22.67 -8.13 -0.94
N ALA A 244 -21.93 -8.71 -1.90
CA ALA A 244 -20.57 -9.18 -1.69
C ALA A 244 -19.62 -8.05 -1.24
N LYS A 245 -19.69 -6.89 -1.90
CA LYS A 245 -18.89 -5.72 -1.54
C LYS A 245 -19.20 -5.21 -0.13
N VAL A 246 -20.48 -5.12 0.24
CA VAL A 246 -20.88 -4.73 1.59
C VAL A 246 -20.34 -5.72 2.62
N LYS A 247 -20.48 -7.02 2.38
CA LYS A 247 -19.96 -8.06 3.28
C LYS A 247 -18.45 -7.95 3.49
N VAL A 248 -17.68 -7.76 2.41
CA VAL A 248 -16.23 -7.55 2.49
C VAL A 248 -15.88 -6.33 3.34
N LEU A 249 -16.58 -5.21 3.13
CA LEU A 249 -16.35 -4.00 3.93
C LEU A 249 -16.70 -4.20 5.42
N GLU A 250 -17.76 -4.94 5.73
CA GLU A 250 -18.10 -5.30 7.11
C GLU A 250 -16.99 -6.12 7.78
N LEU A 251 -16.45 -7.13 7.10
CA LEU A 251 -15.36 -7.96 7.62
C LEU A 251 -14.09 -7.15 7.87
N LEU A 252 -13.72 -6.25 6.94
CA LEU A 252 -12.56 -5.36 7.10
C LEU A 252 -12.75 -4.34 8.23
N ARG A 253 -13.95 -3.81 8.42
CA ARG A 253 -14.29 -2.94 9.56
C ARG A 253 -14.27 -3.70 10.89
N GLY A 254 -14.72 -4.96 10.89
CA GLY A 254 -14.60 -5.87 12.03
C GLY A 254 -13.13 -6.07 12.42
N LEU A 255 -12.28 -6.41 11.44
CA LEU A 255 -10.84 -6.55 11.64
C LEU A 255 -10.19 -5.25 12.15
N SER A 256 -10.59 -4.08 11.64
CA SER A 256 -10.13 -2.79 12.15
C SER A 256 -10.43 -2.62 13.64
N SER A 257 -11.65 -2.99 14.05
CA SER A 257 -12.10 -2.87 15.44
C SER A 257 -11.35 -3.82 16.37
N GLU A 258 -11.05 -5.04 15.93
CA GLU A 258 -10.23 -5.99 16.69
C GLU A 258 -8.80 -5.47 16.87
N LEU A 259 -8.17 -4.97 15.80
CA LEU A 259 -6.81 -4.43 15.85
C LEU A 259 -6.72 -3.12 16.64
N GLN A 260 -7.80 -2.36 16.77
CA GLN A 260 -7.84 -1.13 17.56
C GLN A 260 -7.45 -1.39 19.02
N SER A 261 -7.82 -2.54 19.58
CA SER A 261 -7.42 -2.95 20.94
C SER A 261 -5.91 -3.13 21.10
N LYS A 262 -5.20 -3.34 19.98
CA LYS A 262 -3.75 -3.58 19.90
C LYS A 262 -2.98 -2.37 19.36
N ILE A 263 -3.60 -1.19 19.30
CA ILE A 263 -3.00 -0.03 18.63
C ILE A 263 -1.63 0.35 19.18
N ASN A 264 -1.42 0.27 20.50
CA ASN A 264 -0.14 0.55 21.13
C ASN A 264 0.96 -0.40 20.65
N ILE A 265 0.64 -1.69 20.50
CA ILE A 265 1.56 -2.68 19.95
C ILE A 265 1.91 -2.34 18.50
N LEU A 266 0.92 -2.00 17.68
CA LEU A 266 1.14 -1.66 16.27
C LEU A 266 1.99 -0.40 16.10
N VAL A 267 1.75 0.64 16.91
CA VAL A 267 2.54 1.89 16.94
C VAL A 267 3.96 1.61 17.37
N PHE A 268 4.14 0.81 18.44
CA PHE A 268 5.46 0.44 18.93
C PHE A 268 6.23 -0.38 17.90
N ALA A 269 5.61 -1.40 17.32
CA ALA A 269 6.16 -2.24 16.27
C ALA A 269 6.61 -1.42 15.04
N SER A 270 5.74 -0.51 14.58
CA SER A 270 6.03 0.39 13.48
C SER A 270 7.25 1.27 13.78
N MET A 271 7.29 1.92 14.95
CA MET A 271 8.41 2.76 15.34
C MET A 271 9.71 1.96 15.50
N LEU A 272 9.64 0.77 16.08
CA LEU A 272 10.80 -0.11 16.24
C LEU A 272 11.43 -0.41 14.89
N LEU A 273 10.63 -0.78 13.89
CA LEU A 273 11.14 -1.04 12.55
C LEU A 273 11.71 0.20 11.86
N VAL A 274 11.13 1.38 12.09
CA VAL A 274 11.69 2.65 11.58
C VAL A 274 13.10 2.86 12.15
N ILE A 275 13.28 2.68 13.46
CA ILE A 275 14.59 2.80 14.12
C ILE A 275 15.54 1.72 13.59
N ALA A 276 15.09 0.47 13.47
CA ALA A 276 15.88 -0.65 12.95
C ALA A 276 16.38 -0.38 11.52
N LYS A 277 15.49 0.08 10.63
CA LYS A 277 15.81 0.43 9.24
C LYS A 277 16.77 1.61 9.15
N ALA A 278 16.58 2.64 9.97
CA ALA A 278 17.50 3.79 10.03
C ALA A 278 18.90 3.37 10.50
N LEU A 279 18.98 2.56 11.55
CA LEU A 279 20.24 2.02 12.06
C LEU A 279 20.94 1.15 11.00
N PHE A 280 20.18 0.27 10.33
CA PHE A 280 20.71 -0.57 9.27
C PHE A 280 21.26 0.25 8.10
N ALA A 281 20.52 1.28 7.65
CA ALA A 281 20.94 2.17 6.57
C ALA A 281 22.25 2.90 6.96
N HIS A 282 22.31 3.44 8.19
CA HIS A 282 23.50 4.11 8.70
C HIS A 282 24.72 3.20 8.73
N VAL A 283 24.59 2.01 9.32
CA VAL A 283 25.70 1.04 9.44
C VAL A 283 26.12 0.52 8.06
N SER A 284 25.17 0.28 7.16
CA SER A 284 25.45 -0.16 5.80
C SER A 284 26.25 0.88 5.03
N GLU A 285 25.84 2.15 5.11
CA GLU A 285 26.53 3.25 4.45
C GLU A 285 27.88 3.54 5.10
N GLY A 286 27.94 3.52 6.43
CA GLY A 286 29.17 3.67 7.19
C GLY A 286 30.20 2.60 6.82
N ARG A 287 29.77 1.34 6.68
CA ARG A 287 30.64 0.27 6.21
C ARG A 287 31.09 0.48 4.76
N ARG A 288 30.18 0.87 3.86
CA ARG A 288 30.50 1.13 2.45
C ARG A 288 31.54 2.25 2.30
N ARG A 289 31.43 3.30 3.11
CA ARG A 289 32.33 4.46 3.11
C ARG A 289 33.50 4.36 4.09
N LYS A 290 33.64 3.24 4.81
CA LYS A 290 34.67 3.02 5.83
C LYS A 290 34.67 4.07 6.94
N TRP A 291 33.48 4.49 7.36
CA TRP A 291 33.31 5.29 8.58
C TRP A 291 33.74 4.48 9.80
N VAL A 292 34.07 5.18 10.88
CA VAL A 292 34.58 4.57 12.12
C VAL A 292 33.69 4.91 13.30
N PHE A 293 33.65 4.05 14.30
CA PHE A 293 33.08 4.43 15.59
C PHE A 293 34.06 5.37 16.30
N PRO A 294 33.60 6.53 16.78
CA PRO A 294 34.46 7.45 17.51
C PRO A 294 34.76 6.93 18.92
N ILE A 295 35.93 7.27 19.44
CA ILE A 295 36.27 7.10 20.85
C ILE A 295 35.72 8.32 21.58
N LEU A 296 34.76 8.11 22.48
CA LEU A 296 34.28 9.17 23.36
C LEU A 296 35.30 9.38 24.49
N ALA A 297 35.88 10.58 24.54
CA ALA A 297 36.82 10.94 25.60
C ALA A 297 36.03 11.13 26.90
N GLY A 298 36.02 10.10 27.76
CA GLY A 298 35.31 10.14 29.04
C GLY A 298 35.87 11.19 30.00
N CYS A 299 34.98 11.79 30.81
CA CYS A 299 35.27 12.85 31.78
C CYS A 299 36.37 12.48 32.83
N ASN A 300 36.77 11.22 32.95
CA ASN A 300 37.72 10.73 33.97
C ASN A 300 39.05 10.16 33.44
N ARG A 301 39.34 10.24 32.13
CA ARG A 301 40.64 9.81 31.56
C ARG A 301 41.63 10.96 31.30
N LEU A 302 41.38 12.12 31.90
CA LEU A 302 42.36 13.19 32.04
C LEU A 302 42.74 13.34 33.53
N LYS A 303 43.19 12.25 34.17
CA LYS A 303 43.86 12.37 35.48
C LYS A 303 45.34 12.77 35.36
N ASP A 304 45.92 12.68 34.16
CA ASP A 304 47.29 13.12 33.86
C ASP A 304 47.40 14.30 32.89
N VAL A 305 46.26 14.90 32.51
CA VAL A 305 46.25 16.19 31.83
C VAL A 305 45.53 17.13 32.76
N LYS A 306 46.27 18.14 33.26
CA LYS A 306 45.72 19.27 34.01
C LYS A 306 44.35 19.62 33.43
N GLN A 307 43.34 19.74 34.30
CA GLN A 307 42.06 20.34 33.94
C GLN A 307 42.40 21.72 33.33
N LEU A 308 42.32 21.80 32.00
CA LEU A 308 42.76 22.97 31.26
C LEU A 308 41.62 23.98 31.33
N ASN A 309 41.65 24.78 32.38
CA ASN A 309 40.70 25.86 32.70
C ASN A 309 40.81 27.04 31.72
N GLY A 310 40.69 26.80 30.40
CA GLY A 310 40.73 27.83 29.38
C GLY A 310 39.74 27.55 28.26
N ALA A 311 39.00 28.58 27.83
CA ALA A 311 38.19 28.50 26.63
C ALA A 311 39.12 28.36 25.41
N TYR A 312 39.17 27.18 24.80
CA TYR A 312 39.96 26.93 23.60
C TYR A 312 39.25 27.51 22.37
N GLY A 313 39.81 28.58 21.82
CA GLY A 313 39.36 29.17 20.56
C GLY A 313 40.28 28.78 19.40
N MET A 314 39.72 28.23 18.32
CA MET A 314 40.44 28.00 17.07
C MET A 314 39.98 29.01 16.01
N LYS A 315 40.90 29.83 15.49
CA LYS A 315 40.63 30.78 14.41
C LYS A 315 41.03 30.18 13.07
N ILE A 316 40.08 30.02 12.16
CA ILE A 316 40.30 29.51 10.80
C ILE A 316 40.28 30.69 9.81
N THR A 317 41.39 30.94 9.13
CA THR A 317 41.54 32.01 8.12
C THR A 317 41.75 31.44 6.73
N GLY A 318 41.34 32.19 5.70
CA GLY A 318 41.51 31.80 4.29
C GLY A 318 40.52 32.53 3.38
N PRO A 319 40.66 32.42 2.04
CA PRO A 319 39.78 33.10 1.09
C PRO A 319 38.34 32.59 1.14
N ASN A 320 37.39 33.42 0.69
CA ASN A 320 36.01 32.97 0.48
C ASN A 320 35.97 31.87 -0.58
N GLY A 321 35.10 30.88 -0.41
CA GLY A 321 35.11 29.66 -1.22
C GLY A 321 36.15 28.61 -0.82
N GLY A 322 37.11 28.93 0.05
CA GLY A 322 38.14 27.99 0.54
C GLY A 322 37.66 26.91 1.54
N GLY A 323 36.36 26.60 1.58
CA GLY A 323 35.83 25.49 2.38
C GLY A 323 35.73 25.69 3.90
N LYS A 324 36.09 26.86 4.46
CA LYS A 324 36.05 27.13 5.92
C LYS A 324 34.71 26.78 6.56
N SER A 325 33.59 27.21 5.97
CA SER A 325 32.25 26.92 6.47
C SER A 325 31.87 25.44 6.34
N SER A 326 32.33 24.79 5.27
CA SER A 326 32.12 23.35 5.07
C SER A 326 32.87 22.54 6.13
N LEU A 327 34.11 22.91 6.44
CA LEU A 327 34.91 22.29 7.49
C LEU A 327 34.21 22.39 8.86
N LEU A 328 33.72 23.58 9.23
CA LEU A 328 32.97 23.76 10.49
C LEU A 328 31.71 22.88 10.55
N ARG A 329 30.93 22.82 9.46
CA ARG A 329 29.75 21.94 9.39
C ARG A 329 30.13 20.46 9.51
N SER A 330 31.20 20.03 8.83
CA SER A 330 31.67 18.64 8.89
C SER A 330 32.12 18.24 10.30
N ILE A 331 32.83 19.13 11.01
CA ILE A 331 33.22 18.89 12.41
C ILE A 331 31.98 18.79 13.31
N CYS A 332 31.02 19.72 13.17
CA CYS A 332 29.78 19.68 13.95
C CYS A 332 28.96 18.41 13.68
N ALA A 333 28.85 18.01 12.41
CA ALA A 333 28.13 16.79 12.04
C ALA A 333 28.82 15.53 12.58
N ALA A 334 30.15 15.44 12.50
CA ALA A 334 30.91 14.33 13.08
C ALA A 334 30.78 14.28 14.61
N ALA A 335 30.85 15.43 15.29
CA ALA A 335 30.64 15.53 16.74
C ALA A 335 29.23 15.06 17.14
N LEU A 336 28.20 15.55 16.45
CA LEU A 336 26.81 15.16 16.70
C LEU A 336 26.59 13.66 16.50
N LEU A 337 27.01 13.12 15.36
CA LEU A 337 26.93 11.67 15.09
C LEU A 337 27.62 10.87 16.20
N GLY A 338 28.82 11.28 16.61
CA GLY A 338 29.56 10.57 17.64
C GLY A 338 28.90 10.58 19.01
N ILE A 339 28.35 11.72 19.43
CA ILE A 339 27.61 11.81 20.70
C ILE A 339 26.32 10.99 20.66
N CYS A 340 25.67 10.92 19.49
CA CYS A 340 24.51 10.05 19.28
C CYS A 340 24.86 8.55 19.14
N GLY A 341 26.14 8.16 19.28
CA GLY A 341 26.57 6.76 19.20
C GLY A 341 26.68 6.20 17.77
N PHE A 342 26.70 7.06 16.76
CA PHE A 342 26.77 6.67 15.35
C PHE A 342 28.22 6.64 14.82
N MET A 343 28.44 5.85 13.76
CA MET A 343 29.67 5.90 12.97
C MET A 343 29.87 7.29 12.36
N VAL A 344 31.12 7.78 12.33
CA VAL A 344 31.48 9.11 11.84
C VAL A 344 32.34 9.04 10.56
N PRO A 345 32.20 10.02 9.64
CA PRO A 345 32.94 10.05 8.39
C PRO A 345 34.40 10.51 8.59
N ALA A 346 35.21 9.65 9.20
CA ALA A 346 36.63 9.88 9.47
C ALA A 346 37.44 8.58 9.42
N HIS A 347 38.77 8.68 9.33
CA HIS A 347 39.68 7.52 9.46
C HIS A 347 39.89 7.11 10.92
N SER A 348 39.88 8.09 11.82
CA SER A 348 39.87 7.94 13.27
C SER A 348 39.19 9.17 13.87
N ALA A 349 38.52 9.01 15.01
CA ALA A 349 37.84 10.13 15.67
C ALA A 349 37.91 9.97 17.18
N LEU A 350 38.40 11.00 17.85
CA LEU A 350 38.33 11.19 19.29
C LEU A 350 37.39 12.37 19.55
N ILE A 351 36.23 12.10 20.14
CA ILE A 351 35.17 13.11 20.30
C ILE A 351 34.96 13.34 21.81
N PRO A 352 35.15 14.58 22.30
CA PRO A 352 34.76 14.94 23.66
C PRO A 352 33.26 14.84 23.86
N GLN A 353 32.83 14.62 25.09
CA GLN A 353 31.42 14.73 25.43
C GLN A 353 31.05 16.23 25.46
N PHE A 354 30.13 16.65 24.60
CA PHE A 354 29.61 18.01 24.57
C PHE A 354 28.21 18.03 25.19
N ASP A 355 27.95 18.99 26.07
CA ASP A 355 26.60 19.24 26.58
C ASP A 355 25.72 19.89 25.50
N SER A 356 26.33 20.72 24.64
CA SER A 356 25.65 21.36 23.51
C SER A 356 26.62 21.62 22.35
N ILE A 357 26.10 21.55 21.13
CA ILE A 357 26.81 21.96 19.91
C ILE A 357 26.05 23.16 19.34
N MET A 358 26.70 24.31 19.33
CA MET A 358 26.13 25.55 18.77
C MET A 358 26.88 25.92 17.49
N LEU A 359 26.14 26.07 16.39
CA LEU A 359 26.70 26.51 15.12
C LEU A 359 26.02 27.82 14.69
N HIS A 360 26.73 28.93 14.84
CA HIS A 360 26.30 30.23 14.35
C HIS A 360 26.92 30.51 12.98
N MET A 361 26.10 30.52 11.93
CA MET A 361 26.48 30.87 10.57
C MET A 361 25.69 32.10 10.14
N LYS A 362 26.23 32.94 9.26
CA LYS A 362 25.48 34.07 8.69
C LYS A 362 24.18 33.57 8.05
N SER A 363 23.05 34.12 8.48
CA SER A 363 21.80 34.11 7.73
C SER A 363 22.01 34.87 6.42
N TYR A 364 21.44 34.37 5.32
CA TYR A 364 21.33 35.18 4.11
C TYR A 364 20.37 36.34 4.38
N ASP A 365 20.64 37.50 3.78
CA ASP A 365 19.76 38.67 3.82
C ASP A 365 18.32 38.26 3.47
N SER A 366 17.36 38.66 4.31
CA SER A 366 15.94 38.68 3.98
C SER A 366 15.50 40.15 3.97
N PRO A 367 15.67 40.87 2.84
CA PRO A 367 15.22 42.26 2.73
C PRO A 367 13.72 42.42 2.99
N ALA A 368 12.96 41.33 2.84
CA ALA A 368 11.53 41.26 3.10
C ALA A 368 11.18 41.39 4.60
N ASP A 369 12.09 41.05 5.50
CA ASP A 369 11.84 41.07 6.96
C ASP A 369 12.27 42.38 7.63
N GLY A 370 12.86 43.33 6.89
CA GLY A 370 13.23 44.66 7.40
C GLY A 370 14.26 44.67 8.54
N LYS A 371 14.96 43.56 8.78
CA LYS A 371 15.96 43.41 9.86
C LYS A 371 17.37 43.47 9.31
N SER A 372 18.27 44.17 10.02
CA SER A 372 19.69 44.20 9.68
C SER A 372 20.29 42.81 9.82
N SER A 373 21.15 42.40 8.89
CA SER A 373 21.92 41.15 8.98
C SER A 373 22.97 41.13 10.11
N PHE A 374 23.13 42.25 10.83
CA PHE A 374 23.99 42.38 12.01
C PHE A 374 23.22 42.40 13.34
N GLN A 375 21.91 42.65 13.31
CA GLN A 375 21.02 42.56 14.47
C GLN A 375 20.53 41.13 14.64
#